data_AF-A0A538DLT7-F1
#
_entry.id   AF-A0A538DLT7-F1
#
_cell.length_a   1.000
_cell.length_b   1.000
_cell.length_c   1.000
_cell.angle_alpha   90.00
_cell.angle_beta   90.00
_cell.angle_gamma   90.00
#
_symmetry.space_group_name_H-M   'P 1'
#
loop_
_entity.id
_entity.type
_entity.pdbx_description
1 polymer ?
#
loop_
_entity_poly.entity_id
_entity_poly.type
_entity_poly.pdbx_seq_one_letter_code
_entity_poly.pdbx_strand_id
1 'polypeptide(L)'
;LQMAMIAATIGNGGVVLRPHVVEKVTAPDGSTVIRTKPDPLGRAVAAQHASEINQMMQAVVTGGTGTAAQIPGIAVAGKTGTAETGENHVNTTWFIAFAPADNPRIAVAVVVERQHATGGEVAAPIARQIMEALLR
;
A
#
# COMPACT_ATOMS: atom_id res chain seq x y z
N LEU A 1 0.11 6.12 -7.49
CA LEU A 1 0.29 4.77 -8.08
C LEU A 1 1.63 4.13 -7.71
N GLN A 2 2.77 4.72 -8.08
CA GLN A 2 4.10 4.11 -7.85
C GLN A 2 4.37 3.75 -6.38
N MET A 3 3.97 4.61 -5.44
CA MET A 3 4.11 4.33 -4.00
C MET A 3 3.30 3.10 -3.55
N ALA A 4 2.12 2.87 -4.13
CA ALA A 4 1.35 1.65 -3.86
C ALA A 4 2.03 0.41 -4.47
N MET A 5 2.67 0.55 -5.63
CA MET A 5 3.47 -0.54 -6.21
C MET A 5 4.67 -0.90 -5.34
N ILE A 6 5.30 0.06 -4.67
CA ILE A 6 6.39 -0.22 -3.71
C ILE A 6 5.88 -1.07 -2.55
N ALA A 7 4.77 -0.68 -1.92
CA ALA A 7 4.14 -1.48 -0.87
C ALA A 7 3.75 -2.88 -1.38
N ALA A 8 3.11 -2.95 -2.55
CA ALA A 8 2.75 -4.21 -3.19
C ALA A 8 3.97 -5.09 -3.49
N THR A 9 5.10 -4.51 -3.88
CA THR A 9 6.34 -5.24 -4.15
C THR A 9 6.86 -5.93 -2.90
N ILE A 10 6.86 -5.24 -1.76
CA ILE A 10 7.25 -5.84 -0.48
C ILE A 10 6.26 -6.94 -0.08
N GLY A 11 4.95 -6.68 -0.16
CA GLY A 11 3.92 -7.68 0.10
C GLY A 11 3.99 -8.89 -0.83
N ASN A 12 4.44 -8.70 -2.08
CA ASN A 12 4.59 -9.74 -3.09
C ASN A 12 6.01 -10.37 -3.08
N GLY A 13 6.64 -10.44 -1.91
CA GLY A 13 7.93 -11.12 -1.73
C GLY A 13 9.06 -10.55 -2.60
N GLY A 14 9.03 -9.26 -2.90
CA GLY A 14 10.06 -8.54 -3.66
C GLY A 14 9.87 -8.51 -5.18
N VAL A 15 8.79 -9.09 -5.71
CA VAL A 15 8.48 -9.09 -7.15
C VAL A 15 7.58 -7.91 -7.50
N VAL A 16 8.05 -7.07 -8.43
CA VAL A 16 7.29 -5.94 -8.96
C VAL A 16 6.34 -6.44 -10.03
N LEU A 17 5.04 -6.19 -9.87
CA LEU A 17 4.03 -6.50 -10.88
C LEU A 17 3.67 -5.26 -11.69
N ARG A 18 3.38 -5.43 -12.97
CA ARG A 18 2.78 -4.39 -13.79
C ARG A 18 1.36 -4.10 -13.28
N PRO A 19 1.01 -2.84 -12.99
CA PRO A 19 -0.35 -2.49 -12.62
C PRO A 19 -1.25 -2.53 -13.86
N HIS A 20 -2.47 -3.02 -13.68
CA HIS A 20 -3.48 -3.04 -14.73
C HIS A 20 -4.78 -2.38 -14.23
N VAL A 21 -5.38 -1.54 -15.07
CA VAL A 21 -6.69 -0.92 -14.79
C VAL A 21 -7.83 -1.71 -15.44
N VAL A 22 -7.53 -2.45 -16.52
CA VAL A 22 -8.50 -3.26 -17.27
C VAL A 22 -8.42 -4.72 -16.81
N GLU A 23 -9.52 -5.32 -16.37
CA GLU A 23 -9.58 -6.74 -16.00
C GLU A 23 -9.79 -7.65 -17.22
N LYS A 24 -10.73 -7.26 -18.11
CA LYS A 24 -11.05 -8.01 -19.32
C LYS A 24 -11.64 -7.09 -20.40
N VAL A 25 -11.50 -7.50 -21.66
CA VAL A 25 -12.19 -6.92 -22.81
C VAL A 25 -13.16 -7.95 -23.36
N THR A 26 -14.41 -7.56 -23.57
CA THR A 26 -15.47 -8.44 -24.08
C THR A 26 -15.97 -7.97 -25.44
N ALA A 27 -16.31 -8.92 -26.31
CA ALA A 27 -16.99 -8.64 -27.58
C ALA A 27 -18.49 -8.35 -27.35
N PRO A 28 -19.23 -7.83 -28.36
CA PRO A 28 -20.66 -7.54 -28.23
C PRO A 28 -21.53 -8.77 -27.88
N ASP A 29 -21.05 -9.98 -28.20
CA ASP A 29 -21.70 -11.24 -27.85
C ASP A 29 -21.43 -11.70 -26.40
N GLY A 30 -20.67 -10.91 -25.63
CA GLY A 30 -20.29 -11.20 -24.25
C GLY A 30 -19.08 -12.12 -24.09
N SER A 31 -18.50 -12.63 -25.19
CA SER A 31 -17.31 -13.47 -25.13
C SER A 31 -16.09 -12.66 -24.69
N THR A 32 -15.17 -13.30 -23.94
CA THR A 32 -13.94 -12.64 -23.48
C THR A 32 -12.88 -12.69 -24.58
N VAL A 33 -12.42 -11.52 -25.02
CA VAL A 33 -11.37 -11.36 -26.04
C VAL A 33 -10.00 -11.33 -25.37
N ILE A 34 -9.89 -10.55 -24.29
CA ILE A 34 -8.65 -10.39 -23.51
C ILE A 34 -9.02 -10.52 -22.04
N ARG A 35 -8.22 -11.27 -21.28
CA ARG A 35 -8.25 -11.28 -19.82
C ARG A 35 -6.86 -10.96 -19.29
N THR A 36 -6.78 -9.95 -18.44
CA THR A 36 -5.54 -9.54 -17.79
C THR A 36 -5.04 -10.64 -16.86
N LYS A 37 -3.74 -10.89 -16.90
CA LYS A 37 -3.03 -11.84 -16.05
C LYS A 37 -1.90 -11.09 -15.34
N PRO A 38 -1.46 -11.57 -14.16
CA PRO A 38 -0.27 -11.00 -13.50
C PRO A 38 0.94 -11.00 -14.43
N ASP A 39 1.57 -9.84 -14.60
CA ASP A 39 2.75 -9.64 -15.44
C ASP A 39 3.93 -9.11 -14.60
N PRO A 40 4.92 -9.95 -14.25
CA PRO A 40 6.09 -9.52 -13.48
C PRO A 40 6.99 -8.59 -14.31
N LEU A 41 7.27 -7.40 -13.78
CA LEU A 41 8.29 -6.50 -14.34
C LEU A 41 9.72 -6.91 -13.94
N GLY A 42 9.85 -7.66 -12.85
CA GLY A 42 11.13 -8.12 -12.33
C GLY A 42 11.12 -8.27 -10.82
N ARG A 43 12.29 -8.57 -10.25
CA ARG A 43 12.50 -8.69 -8.80
C ARG A 43 13.35 -7.52 -8.32
N ALA A 44 12.79 -6.66 -7.49
CA ALA A 44 13.50 -5.52 -6.90
C ALA A 44 14.40 -5.96 -5.73
N VAL A 45 13.93 -6.93 -4.92
CA VAL A 45 14.66 -7.47 -3.77
C VAL A 45 14.45 -8.98 -3.63
N ALA A 46 15.39 -9.66 -2.97
CA ALA A 46 15.22 -11.06 -2.60
C ALA A 46 14.01 -11.23 -1.67
N ALA A 47 13.36 -12.40 -1.72
CA ALA A 47 12.18 -12.68 -0.89
C ALA A 47 12.49 -12.58 0.62
N GLN A 48 13.71 -12.97 1.02
CA GLN A 48 14.19 -12.82 2.39
C GLN A 48 14.19 -11.35 2.84
N HIS A 49 14.76 -10.44 2.05
CA HIS A 49 14.77 -9.01 2.36
C HIS A 49 13.38 -8.40 2.33
N ALA A 50 12.50 -8.83 1.42
CA ALA A 50 11.10 -8.40 1.45
C ALA A 50 10.39 -8.82 2.75
N SER A 51 10.67 -10.02 3.25
CA SER A 51 10.14 -10.49 4.54
C SER A 51 10.66 -9.67 5.73
N GLU A 52 11.96 -9.36 5.75
CA GLU A 52 12.57 -8.50 6.77
C GLU A 52 11.95 -7.09 6.75
N ILE A 53 11.79 -6.50 5.56
CA ILE A 53 11.14 -5.19 5.39
C ILE A 53 9.68 -5.25 5.84
N ASN A 54 8.96 -6.32 5.51
CA ASN A 54 7.59 -6.52 5.97
C ASN A 54 7.50 -6.50 7.51
N GLN A 55 8.38 -7.22 8.20
CA GLN A 55 8.42 -7.21 9.67
C GLN A 55 8.71 -5.80 10.23
N MET A 56 9.65 -5.07 9.63
CA MET A 56 9.92 -3.68 10.02
C MET A 56 8.73 -2.75 9.77
N MET A 57 8.01 -2.93 8.66
CA MET A 57 6.80 -2.17 8.33
C MET A 57 5.64 -2.50 9.29
N GLN A 58 5.53 -3.73 9.77
CA GLN A 58 4.58 -4.09 10.83
C GLN A 58 4.94 -3.39 12.14
N ALA A 59 6.22 -3.30 12.51
CA ALA A 59 6.67 -2.60 13.72
C ALA A 59 6.27 -1.11 13.74
N VAL A 60 6.26 -0.46 12.57
CA VAL A 60 5.76 0.93 12.44
C VAL A 60 4.29 1.05 12.84
N VAL A 61 3.49 0.04 12.53
CA VAL A 61 2.04 0.03 12.81
C VAL A 61 1.76 -0.49 14.23
N THR A 62 2.52 -1.45 14.74
CA THR A 62 2.25 -2.01 16.08
C THR A 62 2.73 -1.12 17.21
N GLY A 63 3.81 -0.35 17.01
CA GLY A 63 4.35 0.51 18.07
C GLY A 63 5.11 1.76 17.59
N GLY A 64 5.06 2.07 16.29
CA GLY A 64 5.76 3.21 15.72
C GLY A 64 4.84 4.38 15.37
N THR A 65 5.20 5.11 14.31
CA THR A 65 4.48 6.31 13.86
C THR A 65 3.17 6.02 13.13
N GLY A 66 2.90 4.76 12.76
CA GLY A 66 1.75 4.35 11.97
C GLY A 66 0.64 3.66 12.78
N THR A 67 0.62 3.83 14.10
CA THR A 67 -0.32 3.12 15.00
C THR A 67 -1.79 3.35 14.67
N ALA A 68 -2.14 4.51 14.12
CA ALA A 68 -3.49 4.79 13.65
C ALA A 68 -3.96 3.87 12.49
N ALA A 69 -3.05 3.12 11.85
CA ALA A 69 -3.36 2.15 10.80
C ALA A 69 -3.67 0.73 11.32
N GLN A 70 -3.61 0.48 12.64
CA GLN A 70 -3.91 -0.84 13.20
C GLN A 70 -5.36 -1.26 12.93
N ILE A 71 -5.55 -2.52 12.53
CA ILE A 71 -6.87 -3.13 12.34
C ILE A 71 -6.96 -4.37 13.23
N PRO A 72 -7.92 -4.44 14.18
CA PRO A 72 -8.10 -5.63 15.00
C PRO A 72 -8.29 -6.89 14.15
N GLY A 73 -7.47 -7.91 14.39
CA GLY A 73 -7.51 -9.20 13.69
C GLY A 73 -6.86 -9.24 12.31
N ILE A 74 -6.29 -8.12 11.81
CA ILE A 74 -5.62 -8.06 10.52
C ILE A 74 -4.21 -7.48 10.72
N ALA A 75 -3.18 -8.26 10.38
CA ALA A 75 -1.81 -7.75 10.41
C ALA A 75 -1.62 -6.70 9.30
N VAL A 76 -1.20 -5.49 9.66
CA VAL A 76 -0.97 -4.39 8.71
C VAL A 76 0.50 -4.04 8.70
N ALA A 77 1.10 -4.04 7.49
CA ALA A 77 2.44 -3.53 7.27
C ALA A 77 2.34 -2.16 6.60
N GLY A 78 2.94 -1.12 7.17
CA GLY A 78 2.86 0.21 6.59
C GLY A 78 4.01 1.13 6.94
N LYS A 79 4.05 2.30 6.28
CA LYS A 79 5.02 3.34 6.59
C LYS A 79 4.44 4.73 6.35
N THR A 80 4.71 5.60 7.31
CA THR A 80 4.41 7.04 7.27
C THR A 80 5.39 7.82 6.38
N GLY A 81 4.88 8.86 5.72
CA GLY A 81 5.66 9.91 5.09
C GLY A 81 5.09 11.28 5.44
N THR A 82 5.96 12.24 5.71
CA THR A 82 5.62 13.65 5.92
C THR A 82 6.65 14.44 5.15
N ALA A 83 6.24 15.11 4.07
CA ALA A 83 7.11 15.89 3.22
C ALA A 83 6.73 17.37 3.32
N GLU A 84 7.69 18.24 3.65
CA GLU A 84 7.49 19.68 3.68
C GLU A 84 7.22 20.20 2.25
N THR A 85 6.34 21.19 2.12
CA THR A 85 6.03 21.80 0.81
C THR A 85 6.88 23.02 0.48
N GLY A 86 7.72 23.47 1.42
CA GLY A 86 8.42 24.77 1.37
C GLY A 86 7.58 25.94 1.90
N GLU A 87 6.29 25.73 2.19
CA GLU A 87 5.46 26.66 2.98
C GLU A 87 5.58 26.33 4.47
N ASN A 88 5.62 27.36 5.32
CA ASN A 88 5.85 27.19 6.75
C ASN A 88 4.78 26.31 7.42
N HIS A 89 5.21 25.21 8.06
CA HIS A 89 4.35 24.22 8.72
C HIS A 89 3.31 23.54 7.79
N VAL A 90 3.50 23.55 6.47
CA VAL A 90 2.62 22.87 5.52
C VAL A 90 3.32 21.64 4.96
N ASN A 91 2.67 20.49 5.11
CA ASN A 91 3.18 19.20 4.70
C ASN A 91 2.26 18.53 3.68
N THR A 92 2.83 17.69 2.83
CA THR A 92 2.10 16.59 2.21
C THR A 92 2.31 15.35 3.06
N THR A 93 1.20 14.75 3.49
CA THR A 93 1.16 13.56 4.35
C THR A 93 0.88 12.33 3.52
N TRP A 94 1.61 11.25 3.78
CA TRP A 94 1.54 10.01 3.00
C TRP A 94 1.51 8.81 3.94
N PHE A 95 0.80 7.77 3.54
CA PHE A 95 0.91 6.46 4.16
C PHE A 95 0.81 5.38 3.08
N ILE A 96 1.79 4.49 3.04
CA ILE A 96 1.75 3.30 2.20
C ILE A 96 1.56 2.09 3.09
N ALA A 97 0.76 1.12 2.65
CA ALA A 97 0.54 -0.10 3.39
C ALA A 97 0.15 -1.26 2.50
N PHE A 98 0.28 -2.47 3.04
CA PHE A 98 -0.37 -3.66 2.51
C PHE A 98 -0.90 -4.52 3.67
N ALA A 99 -1.96 -5.27 3.39
CA ALA A 99 -2.62 -6.12 4.35
C ALA A 99 -3.37 -7.29 3.68
N PRO A 100 -3.59 -8.41 4.39
CA PRO A 100 -2.90 -8.82 5.61
C PRO A 100 -1.38 -8.96 5.39
N ALA A 101 -0.54 -8.67 6.38
CA ALA A 101 0.92 -8.65 6.20
C ALA A 101 1.52 -10.04 5.95
N ASP A 102 0.88 -11.09 6.45
CA ASP A 102 1.25 -12.50 6.32
C ASP A 102 0.76 -13.13 5.01
N ASN A 103 -0.39 -12.68 4.49
CA ASN A 103 -0.91 -13.07 3.19
C ASN A 103 -1.50 -11.86 2.44
N PRO A 104 -0.65 -11.01 1.81
CA PRO A 104 -1.07 -9.73 1.25
C PRO A 104 -2.12 -9.85 0.14
N ARG A 105 -3.23 -9.13 0.31
CA ARG A 105 -4.35 -9.08 -0.65
C ARG A 105 -4.53 -7.72 -1.27
N ILE A 106 -4.20 -6.67 -0.53
CA ILE A 106 -4.34 -5.28 -0.95
C ILE A 106 -3.07 -4.49 -0.62
N ALA A 107 -2.77 -3.50 -1.45
CA ALA A 107 -1.78 -2.47 -1.17
C ALA A 107 -2.41 -1.10 -1.42
N VAL A 108 -2.17 -0.15 -0.54
CA VAL A 108 -2.73 1.20 -0.60
C VAL A 108 -1.63 2.24 -0.47
N ALA A 109 -1.81 3.37 -1.15
CA ALA A 109 -1.05 4.59 -0.90
C ALA A 109 -2.05 5.73 -0.76
N VAL A 110 -2.04 6.37 0.41
CA VAL A 110 -2.84 7.56 0.70
C VAL A 110 -1.91 8.76 0.70
N VAL A 111 -2.30 9.83 0.02
CA VAL A 111 -1.59 11.10 -0.01
C VAL A 111 -2.61 12.21 0.24
N VAL A 112 -2.32 13.09 1.20
CA VAL A 112 -3.13 14.25 1.53
C VAL A 112 -2.22 15.47 1.60
N GLU A 113 -2.43 16.40 0.68
CA GLU A 113 -1.64 17.62 0.54
C GLU A 113 -2.10 18.72 1.51
N ARG A 114 -1.24 19.71 1.73
CA ARG A 114 -1.52 20.93 2.48
C ARG A 114 -2.04 20.70 3.91
N GLN A 115 -1.33 19.86 4.66
CA GLN A 115 -1.66 19.50 6.03
C GLN A 115 -0.71 20.15 7.03
N HIS A 116 -1.24 20.55 8.19
CA HIS A 116 -0.45 20.97 9.34
C HIS A 116 -0.21 19.80 10.33
N ALA A 117 0.04 18.61 9.79
CA ALA A 117 0.10 17.35 10.51
C ALA A 117 1.08 16.37 9.83
N THR A 118 1.23 15.19 10.41
CA THR A 118 2.08 14.11 9.89
C THR A 118 1.30 13.01 9.16
N GLY A 119 2.02 12.16 8.42
CA GLY A 119 1.46 10.94 7.79
C GLY A 119 0.74 10.00 8.75
N GLY A 120 1.19 9.92 10.01
CA GLY A 120 0.56 9.08 11.03
C GLY A 120 -0.79 9.62 11.53
N GLU A 121 -0.95 10.93 11.56
CA GLU A 121 -2.16 11.59 12.05
C GLU A 121 -3.27 11.64 11.00
N VAL A 122 -2.91 11.81 9.72
CA VAL A 122 -3.88 12.03 8.63
C VAL A 122 -3.98 10.83 7.70
N ALA A 123 -2.88 10.42 7.06
CA ALA A 123 -2.94 9.43 5.99
C ALA A 123 -3.12 7.99 6.51
N ALA A 124 -2.53 7.64 7.65
CA ALA A 124 -2.64 6.33 8.27
C ALA A 124 -4.10 5.92 8.63
N PRO A 125 -4.92 6.75 9.31
CA PRO A 125 -6.31 6.38 9.60
C PRO A 125 -7.20 6.28 8.35
N ILE A 126 -6.89 7.04 7.29
CA ILE A 126 -7.59 6.89 6.00
C ILE A 126 -7.23 5.54 5.35
N ALA A 127 -5.94 5.18 5.36
CA ALA A 127 -5.50 3.88 4.86
C ALA A 127 -6.17 2.73 5.64
N ARG A 128 -6.31 2.87 6.97
CA ARG A 128 -7.05 1.92 7.81
C ARG A 128 -8.47 1.70 7.29
N GLN A 129 -9.23 2.77 7.10
CA GLN A 129 -10.63 2.71 6.67
C GLN A 129 -10.77 2.03 5.30
N ILE A 130 -9.88 2.34 4.35
CA ILE A 130 -9.87 1.69 3.03
C ILE A 130 -9.58 0.19 3.17
N MET A 131 -8.57 -0.18 3.95
CA MET A 131 -8.20 -1.58 4.13
C MET A 131 -9.28 -2.37 4.88
N GLU A 132 -9.93 -1.79 5.90
CA GLU A 132 -11.05 -2.40 6.60
C GLU A 132 -12.24 -2.65 5.66
N ALA A 133 -12.57 -1.70 4.79
CA ALA A 133 -13.68 -1.82 3.85
C ALA A 133 -13.45 -2.86 2.74
N LEU A 134 -12.19 -3.21 2.44
CA LEU A 134 -11.84 -4.18 1.40
C LEU A 134 -11.56 -5.59 1.93
N LEU A 135 -11.28 -5.72 3.24
CA LEU A 135 -10.92 -7.00 3.88
C LEU A 135 -12.00 -7.55 4.81
N ARG A 136 -13.06 -6.77 5.09
CA ARG A 136 -14.30 -7.23 5.74
C ARG A 136 -15.40 -7.34 4.71
#